data_AF-A0A819PDQ8-F1
#
_entry.id   AF-A0A819PDQ8-F1
#
_cell.length_a   1.000
_cell.length_b   1.000
_cell.length_c   1.000
_cell.angle_alpha   90.00
_cell.angle_beta   90.00
_cell.angle_gamma   90.00
#
_symmetry.space_group_name_H-M   'P 1'
#
loop_
_entity.id
_entity.type
_entity.pdbx_description
1 polymer ?
#
loop_
_entity_poly.entity_id
_entity_poly.type
_entity_poly.pdbx_seq_one_letter_code
_entity_poly.pdbx_strand_id
1 'polypeptide(L)'
;MKRLKLEKDFYNIQKDKFNISKVPDIYDSIKYDLLHNKNLLQFPHGEDLYVCSKALADIVVPQEYGMTIEEKLSIARGIVTPLLRKIRAGKEK
;
A
#
# COMPACT_ATOMS: atom_id res chain seq x y z
N MET A 1 -10.19 -9.15 12.96
CA MET A 1 -10.64 -9.70 11.65
C MET A 1 -9.77 -9.29 10.47
N LYS A 2 -9.36 -8.01 10.31
CA LYS A 2 -8.54 -7.56 9.17
C LYS A 2 -7.11 -8.16 9.12
N ARG A 3 -6.37 -8.22 10.24
CA ARG A 3 -4.97 -8.71 10.28
C ARG A 3 -4.81 -10.19 9.88
N LEU A 4 -5.69 -11.07 10.38
CA LEU A 4 -5.71 -12.50 10.05
C LEU A 4 -5.99 -12.80 8.57
N LYS A 5 -6.69 -11.89 7.89
CA LYS A 5 -6.93 -12.00 6.45
C LYS A 5 -5.70 -11.55 5.66
N LEU A 6 -5.07 -10.45 6.09
CA LEU A 6 -3.87 -9.91 5.46
C LEU A 6 -2.69 -10.89 5.48
N GLU A 7 -2.50 -11.60 6.60
CA GLU A 7 -1.47 -12.64 6.72
C GLU A 7 -1.66 -13.77 5.68
N LYS A 8 -2.90 -14.27 5.55
CA LYS A 8 -3.25 -15.30 4.57
C LYS A 8 -3.16 -14.82 3.12
N ASP A 9 -3.48 -13.56 2.89
CA ASP A 9 -3.42 -12.95 1.55
C ASP A 9 -1.97 -12.64 1.13
N PHE A 10 -1.06 -12.43 2.09
CA PHE A 10 0.34 -12.13 1.86
C PHE A 10 1.16 -13.37 1.51
N TYR A 11 0.94 -14.51 2.18
CA TYR A 11 1.69 -15.73 1.93
C TYR A 11 0.80 -16.89 1.53
N ASN A 12 0.98 -17.38 0.30
CA ASN A 12 0.27 -18.54 -0.20
C ASN A 12 1.03 -19.82 0.13
N ILE A 13 0.55 -20.54 1.14
CA ILE A 13 1.16 -21.79 1.63
C ILE A 13 1.19 -22.88 0.53
N GLN A 14 0.15 -22.97 -0.31
CA GLN A 14 0.06 -24.03 -1.33
C GLN A 14 1.06 -23.83 -2.47
N LYS A 15 1.41 -22.57 -2.78
CA LYS A 15 2.33 -22.22 -3.86
C LYS A 15 3.71 -21.81 -3.38
N ASP A 16 3.94 -21.79 -2.07
CA ASP A 16 5.17 -21.31 -1.42
C ASP A 16 5.63 -19.95 -1.97
N LYS A 17 4.69 -19.00 -2.05
CA LYS A 17 4.92 -17.69 -2.70
C LYS A 17 4.31 -16.54 -1.93
N PHE A 18 5.06 -15.44 -1.88
CA PHE A 18 4.60 -14.16 -1.35
C PHE A 18 3.87 -13.33 -2.40
N ASN A 19 2.79 -12.68 -1.95
CA ASN A 19 2.01 -11.75 -2.73
C ASN A 19 2.47 -10.31 -2.44
N ILE A 20 3.36 -9.81 -3.30
CA ILE A 20 3.99 -8.49 -3.13
C ILE A 20 2.97 -7.35 -3.15
N SER A 21 1.81 -7.52 -3.80
CA SER A 21 0.72 -6.54 -3.80
C SER A 21 0.09 -6.30 -2.42
N LYS A 22 0.50 -7.03 -1.38
CA LYS A 22 0.07 -6.81 0.02
C LYS A 22 1.08 -6.05 0.87
N VAL A 23 2.28 -5.76 0.34
CA VAL A 23 3.30 -4.96 1.02
C VAL A 23 2.78 -3.57 1.41
N PRO A 24 2.05 -2.81 0.55
CA PRO A 24 1.53 -1.49 0.93
C PRO A 24 0.54 -1.59 2.10
N ASP A 25 -0.36 -2.57 2.06
CA ASP A 25 -1.34 -2.83 3.12
C ASP A 25 -0.66 -3.15 4.47
N ILE A 26 0.45 -3.91 4.44
CA ILE A 26 1.26 -4.24 5.63
C ILE A 26 1.93 -2.98 6.19
N TYR A 27 2.60 -2.21 5.32
CA TYR A 27 3.26 -0.95 5.70
C TYR A 27 2.28 0.03 6.34
N ASP A 28 1.12 0.26 5.72
CA ASP A 28 0.11 1.16 6.25
C ASP A 28 -0.45 0.67 7.58
N SER A 29 -0.68 -0.64 7.72
CA SER A 29 -1.17 -1.24 8.96
C SER A 29 -0.19 -1.04 10.12
N ILE A 30 1.09 -1.36 9.93
CA ILE A 30 2.10 -1.21 11.01
C ILE A 30 2.39 0.26 11.30
N LYS A 31 2.43 1.12 10.28
CA LYS A 31 2.57 2.56 10.46
C LYS A 31 1.44 3.13 11.29
N TYR A 32 0.20 2.78 10.98
CA TYR A 32 -0.96 3.22 11.74
C TYR A 32 -0.89 2.75 13.20
N ASP A 33 -0.54 1.49 13.41
CA ASP A 33 -0.42 0.90 14.74
C ASP A 33 0.67 1.57 15.59
N LEU A 34 1.81 1.90 15.00
CA LEU A 34 2.88 2.62 15.70
C LEU A 34 2.52 4.08 16.01
N LEU A 35 1.72 4.74 15.16
CA LEU A 35 1.32 6.14 15.37
C LEU A 35 0.20 6.28 16.41
N HIS A 36 -0.76 5.36 16.43
CA HIS A 36 -2.00 5.51 17.20
C HIS A 36 -2.19 4.47 18.30
N ASN A 37 -1.62 3.27 18.13
CA ASN A 37 -1.86 2.13 19.01
C ASN A 37 -0.59 1.67 19.75
N LYS A 38 0.50 2.45 19.77
CA LYS A 38 1.79 2.04 20.36
C LYS A 38 1.65 1.57 21.80
N ASN A 39 0.83 2.25 22.59
CA ASN A 39 0.58 1.92 24.00
C ASN A 39 -0.21 0.61 24.19
N LEU A 40 -1.00 0.20 23.18
CA LEU A 40 -1.85 -0.99 23.22
C LEU A 40 -1.17 -2.21 22.58
N LEU A 41 -0.31 -2.01 21.58
CA LEU A 41 0.25 -3.10 20.79
C LEU A 41 1.22 -3.97 21.58
N GLN A 42 1.93 -3.40 22.57
CA GLN A 42 3.02 -4.04 23.32
C GLN A 42 3.86 -4.99 22.43
N PHE A 43 4.17 -4.55 21.20
CA PHE A 43 4.82 -5.37 20.19
C PHE A 43 6.26 -4.87 20.01
N PRO A 44 7.26 -5.51 20.63
CA PRO A 44 8.64 -5.02 20.64
C PRO A 44 9.26 -4.92 19.23
N HIS A 45 8.85 -5.81 18.32
CA HIS A 45 9.34 -5.86 16.94
C HIS A 45 8.56 -4.98 15.97
N GLY A 46 7.68 -4.09 16.47
CA GLY A 46 6.87 -3.24 15.61
C GLY A 46 7.70 -2.27 14.78
N GLU A 47 8.77 -1.72 15.36
CA GLU A 47 9.67 -0.81 14.65
C GLU A 47 10.50 -1.53 13.58
N ASP A 48 10.99 -2.74 13.86
CA ASP A 48 11.70 -3.57 12.87
C ASP A 48 10.79 -3.92 11.68
N LEU A 49 9.54 -4.33 11.96
CA LEU A 49 8.55 -4.62 10.93
C LEU A 49 8.21 -3.39 10.10
N TYR A 50 8.12 -2.21 10.73
CA TYR A 50 7.91 -0.95 10.03
C TYR A 50 9.09 -0.62 9.09
N VAL A 51 10.33 -0.76 9.55
CA VAL A 51 11.52 -0.49 8.73
C VAL A 51 11.55 -1.41 7.50
N CYS A 52 11.37 -2.71 7.70
CA CYS A 52 11.35 -3.69 6.61
C CYS A 52 10.19 -3.45 5.62
N SER A 53 8.97 -3.28 6.14
CA SER A 53 7.79 -3.05 5.27
C SER A 53 7.88 -1.73 4.51
N LYS A 54 8.42 -0.67 5.13
CA LYS A 54 8.69 0.60 4.46
C LYS A 54 9.69 0.45 3.31
N ALA A 55 10.82 -0.23 3.55
CA ALA A 55 11.82 -0.44 2.51
C ALA A 55 11.26 -1.19 1.29
N LEU A 56 10.38 -2.18 1.52
CA LEU A 56 9.67 -2.88 0.46
C LEU A 56 8.62 -1.97 -0.22
N ALA A 57 7.82 -1.22 0.55
CA ALA A 57 6.77 -0.35 0.03
C ALA A 57 7.34 0.79 -0.83
N ASP A 58 8.50 1.35 -0.45
CA ASP A 58 9.20 2.40 -1.21
C ASP A 58 9.57 1.93 -2.63
N ILE A 59 9.67 0.62 -2.87
CA ILE A 59 9.93 0.02 -4.20
C ILE A 59 8.62 -0.40 -4.87
N VAL A 60 7.75 -1.10 -4.15
CA VAL A 60 6.54 -1.71 -4.70
C VAL A 60 5.51 -0.66 -5.10
N VAL A 61 5.24 0.32 -4.23
CA VAL A 61 4.17 1.31 -4.45
C VAL A 61 4.41 2.12 -5.73
N PRO A 62 5.62 2.66 -6.01
CA PRO A 62 5.87 3.33 -7.28
C PRO A 62 5.70 2.43 -8.51
N GLN A 63 5.96 1.13 -8.38
CA GLN A 63 5.85 0.15 -9.46
C GLN A 63 4.41 -0.26 -9.76
N GLU A 64 3.47 -0.09 -8.81
CA GLU A 64 2.03 -0.26 -9.07
C GLU A 64 1.52 0.70 -10.15
N TYR A 65 2.22 1.83 -10.34
CA TYR A 65 1.93 2.80 -11.38
C TYR A 65 2.68 2.53 -12.68
N GLY A 66 3.39 1.41 -12.83
CA GLY A 66 4.10 1.04 -14.06
C GLY A 66 5.60 0.90 -13.87
N MET A 67 6.23 0.10 -14.73
CA MET A 67 7.67 -0.17 -14.70
C MET A 67 8.42 0.79 -15.62
N THR A 68 7.81 1.18 -16.75
CA THR A 68 8.39 2.15 -17.69
C THR A 68 7.76 3.53 -17.55
N ILE A 69 8.39 4.55 -18.17
CA ILE A 69 7.87 5.92 -18.17
C ILE A 69 6.54 5.98 -18.94
N GLU A 70 6.45 5.24 -20.04
CA GLU A 70 5.27 5.17 -20.90
C GLU A 70 4.07 4.56 -20.16
N GLU A 71 4.30 3.46 -19.42
CA GLU A 71 3.28 2.83 -18.59
C GLU A 71 2.81 3.79 -17.48
N LYS A 72 3.74 4.45 -16.80
CA LYS A 72 3.44 5.45 -15.77
C LYS A 72 2.59 6.60 -16.29
N LEU A 73 2.93 7.14 -17.45
CA LEU A 73 2.16 8.21 -18.08
C LEU A 73 0.75 7.73 -18.49
N SER A 74 0.65 6.51 -19.01
CA SER A 74 -0.64 5.93 -19.41
C SER A 74 -1.57 5.74 -18.21
N ILE A 75 -1.08 5.10 -17.14
CA ILE A 75 -1.84 4.88 -15.90
C ILE A 75 -2.21 6.22 -15.25
N ALA A 76 -1.26 7.16 -15.16
CA ALA A 76 -1.50 8.48 -14.59
C ALA A 76 -2.60 9.24 -15.34
N ARG A 77 -2.60 9.22 -16.68
CA ARG A 77 -3.66 9.83 -17.49
C ARG A 77 -5.03 9.21 -17.19
N GLY A 78 -5.08 7.88 -17.08
CA GLY A 78 -6.30 7.15 -16.74
C GLY A 78 -6.91 7.55 -15.39
N ILE A 79 -6.06 7.86 -14.41
CA ILE A 79 -6.47 8.27 -13.06
C ILE A 79 -6.80 9.77 -13.01
N VAL A 80 -5.93 10.63 -13.54
CA VAL A 80 -6.02 12.09 -13.36
C VAL A 80 -7.11 12.70 -14.23
N THR A 81 -7.34 12.20 -15.45
CA THR A 81 -8.37 12.74 -16.36
C THR A 81 -9.79 12.76 -15.74
N PRO A 82 -10.32 11.65 -15.18
CA PRO A 82 -11.63 11.67 -14.55
C PRO A 82 -11.67 12.53 -13.27
N LEU A 83 -10.58 12.62 -12.51
CA LEU A 83 -10.48 13.48 -11.33
C LEU A 83 -10.56 14.97 -11.70
N LEU A 84 -9.81 15.40 -12.71
CA LEU A 84 -9.86 16.78 -13.22
C LEU A 84 -11.24 17.15 -13.74
N ARG A 85 -11.92 16.22 -14.44
CA ARG A 85 -13.28 16.44 -14.90
C ARG A 85 -14.26 16.66 -13.74
N LYS A 86 -14.14 15.89 -12.65
CA LYS A 86 -14.96 16.07 -11.44
C LYS A 86 -14.70 17.42 -10.78
N ILE A 87 -13.45 17.83 -10.65
CA ILE A 87 -13.08 19.14 -10.06
C ILE A 87 -13.66 20.28 -10.89
N ARG A 88 -13.53 20.22 -12.22
CA ARG A 88 -14.08 21.26 -13.11
C ARG A 88 -15.60 21.34 -12.99
N ALA A 89 -16.30 20.22 -13.06
CA ALA A 89 -17.76 20.18 -12.90
C ALA A 89 -18.24 20.66 -11.52
N GLY A 90 -17.42 20.49 -10.48
CA GLY A 90 -17.71 21.01 -9.13
C GLY A 90 -17.49 22.52 -8.98
N LYS A 91 -16.77 23.18 -9.90
CA LYS A 91 -16.54 24.63 -9.90
C LYS A 91 -17.56 25.42 -10.74
N GLU A 92 -18.38 24.74 -11.54
CA GLU A 92 -19.41 25.32 -12.41
C GLU A 92 -20.82 25.27 -11.78
N LYS A 93 -20.90 24.95 -10.48
CA LYS A 93 -22.12 25.03 -9.65
C LYS A 93 -21.95 26.09 -8.58
#